data_AF-A0A840VCP9-F1
#
_entry.id   AF-A0A840VCP9-F1
#
_cell.length_a   1.000
_cell.length_b   1.000
_cell.length_c   1.000
_cell.angle_alpha   90.00
_cell.angle_beta   90.00
_cell.angle_gamma   90.00
#
_symmetry.space_group_name_H-M   'P 1'
#
loop_
_entity.id
_entity.type
_entity.pdbx_description
1 polymer ?
#
loop_
_entity_poly.entity_id
_entity_poly.type
_entity_poly.pdbx_seq_one_letter_code
_entity_poly.pdbx_strand_id
1 'polypeptide(L)'
;MSALEEYAEENGGKYPAGRESPEADLSLLFKSQLVDANTLRGMTVPEKLVQQILGRGDFLGPESCGWQYVSGLTFADDPNLALLWCKEALNHNGRRSKDGGREVVFVGGGRRWISGDSWPAFIKEQEDLVRHRSRREIDGEPLVTGLVELPDGSRMDHVDASYTMTEESKGPDSSGSGRSSGSGISSSQLIWYRAPLLNGQVTRTLSFSNLVSNPVTVTFENGLPDITKVVFKMRPKQEMRGFKSEVQH
;
A
#
# COMPACT_ATOMS: atom_id res chain seq x y z
N MET A 1 6.45 -0.65 6.99
CA MET A 1 5.05 -0.91 6.66
C MET A 1 4.26 -0.71 7.93
N SER A 2 3.15 0.04 7.86
CA SER A 2 2.22 0.19 8.99
C SER A 2 1.22 -0.96 9.03
N ALA A 3 0.59 -1.21 10.18
CA ALA A 3 -0.43 -2.25 10.31
C ALA A 3 -1.63 -2.07 9.36
N LEU A 4 -1.96 -0.82 9.01
CA LEU A 4 -3.01 -0.54 8.03
C LEU A 4 -2.61 -0.97 6.61
N GLU A 5 -1.36 -0.74 6.23
CA GLU A 5 -0.82 -1.18 4.94
C GLU A 5 -0.75 -2.70 4.88
N GLU A 6 -0.23 -3.34 5.93
CA GLU A 6 -0.15 -4.80 6.03
C GLU A 6 -1.54 -5.44 5.94
N TYR A 7 -2.53 -4.90 6.67
CA TYR A 7 -3.93 -5.34 6.54
C TYR A 7 -4.43 -5.20 5.11
N ALA A 8 -4.18 -4.06 4.46
CA ALA A 8 -4.63 -3.83 3.10
C ALA A 8 -3.97 -4.79 2.11
N GLU A 9 -2.67 -5.09 2.25
CA GLU A 9 -1.98 -6.10 1.43
C GLU A 9 -2.62 -7.48 1.56
N GLU A 10 -2.97 -7.90 2.77
CA GLU A 10 -3.66 -9.17 3.04
C GLU A 10 -5.11 -9.18 2.56
N ASN A 11 -5.72 -8.01 2.36
CA ASN A 11 -7.12 -7.84 2.00
C ASN A 11 -7.30 -7.24 0.60
N GLY A 12 -6.41 -7.56 -0.34
CA GLY A 12 -6.56 -7.22 -1.75
C GLY A 12 -6.52 -5.71 -2.01
N GLY A 13 -5.73 -4.98 -1.22
CA GLY A 13 -5.57 -3.53 -1.29
C GLY A 13 -6.64 -2.75 -0.54
N LYS A 14 -7.49 -3.38 0.28
CA LYS A 14 -8.58 -2.71 0.99
C LYS A 14 -8.23 -2.48 2.45
N TYR A 15 -8.29 -1.22 2.91
CA TYR A 15 -8.16 -0.92 4.32
C TYR A 15 -9.37 -1.46 5.11
N PRO A 16 -9.27 -1.61 6.45
CA PRO A 16 -10.37 -2.09 7.27
C PRO A 16 -11.69 -1.35 6.99
N ALA A 17 -12.76 -2.09 6.72
CA ALA A 17 -14.07 -1.55 6.38
C ALA A 17 -15.20 -2.58 6.63
N GLY A 18 -16.45 -2.12 6.58
CA GLY A 18 -17.64 -2.96 6.59
C GLY A 18 -18.25 -3.24 7.97
N ARG A 19 -17.78 -2.57 9.02
CA ARG A 19 -18.41 -2.58 10.36
C ARG A 19 -19.36 -1.41 10.55
N GLU A 20 -20.03 -1.42 11.68
CA GLU A 20 -21.05 -0.43 12.04
C GLU A 20 -20.48 0.99 12.23
N SER A 21 -19.17 1.12 12.48
CA SER A 21 -18.47 2.40 12.54
C SER A 21 -17.00 2.29 12.13
N PRO A 22 -16.33 3.41 11.79
CA PRO A 22 -14.90 3.44 11.48
C PRO A 22 -14.02 2.91 12.62
N GLU A 23 -14.38 3.15 13.88
CA GLU A 23 -13.66 2.60 15.04
C GLU A 23 -13.80 1.08 15.13
N ALA A 24 -14.98 0.56 14.80
CA ALA A 24 -15.21 -0.87 14.73
C ALA A 24 -14.38 -1.50 13.62
N ASP A 25 -14.22 -0.82 12.47
CA ASP A 25 -13.31 -1.25 11.40
C ASP A 25 -11.86 -1.38 11.88
N LEU A 26 -11.35 -0.39 12.63
CA LEU A 26 -9.99 -0.46 13.18
C LEU A 26 -9.77 -1.66 14.12
N SER A 27 -10.82 -2.17 14.75
CA SER A 27 -10.71 -3.37 15.61
C SER A 27 -10.35 -4.63 14.82
N LEU A 28 -10.52 -4.61 13.49
CA LEU A 28 -10.08 -5.70 12.60
C LEU A 28 -8.57 -5.87 12.63
N LEU A 29 -7.80 -4.78 12.80
CA LEU A 29 -6.35 -4.85 12.95
C LEU A 29 -5.93 -5.65 14.18
N PHE A 30 -6.66 -5.50 15.30
CA PHE A 30 -6.43 -6.30 16.51
C PHE A 30 -6.80 -7.77 16.29
N LYS A 31 -7.91 -8.04 15.61
CA LYS A 31 -8.34 -9.41 15.30
C LYS A 31 -7.35 -10.13 14.37
N SER A 32 -6.72 -9.39 13.47
CA SER A 32 -5.61 -9.88 12.62
C SER A 32 -4.25 -9.89 13.33
N GLN A 33 -4.19 -9.55 14.62
CA GLN A 33 -2.95 -9.51 15.42
C GLN A 33 -1.89 -8.52 14.90
N LEU A 34 -2.30 -7.51 14.12
CA LEU A 34 -1.40 -6.51 13.56
C LEU A 34 -1.11 -5.35 14.53
N VAL A 35 -1.98 -5.14 15.51
CA VAL A 35 -1.84 -4.10 16.54
C VAL A 35 -2.38 -4.56 17.89
N ASP A 36 -1.94 -3.92 18.95
CA ASP A 36 -2.45 -4.13 20.31
C ASP A 36 -3.51 -3.07 20.71
N ALA A 37 -4.10 -3.27 21.90
CA ALA A 37 -5.06 -2.34 22.47
C ALA A 37 -4.46 -0.95 22.76
N ASN A 38 -3.17 -0.89 23.13
CA ASN A 38 -2.47 0.37 23.38
C ASN A 38 -2.37 1.24 22.12
N THR A 39 -2.19 0.63 20.96
CA THR A 39 -2.13 1.35 19.68
C THR A 39 -3.52 1.86 19.27
N LEU A 40 -4.56 1.02 19.39
CA LEU A 40 -5.93 1.37 18.98
C LEU A 40 -6.61 2.41 19.87
N ARG A 41 -6.20 2.55 21.13
CA ARG A 41 -6.78 3.57 22.02
C ARG A 41 -6.45 5.01 21.58
N GLY A 42 -5.42 5.18 20.74
CA GLY A 42 -4.85 6.49 20.46
C GLY A 42 -4.22 7.11 21.70
N MET A 43 -4.28 8.43 21.84
CA MET A 43 -3.65 9.13 22.96
C MET A 43 -4.62 9.50 24.10
N THR A 44 -5.92 9.44 23.86
CA THR A 44 -6.94 9.99 24.78
C THR A 44 -7.71 8.93 25.56
N VAL A 45 -7.84 7.72 25.01
CA VAL A 45 -8.64 6.66 25.63
C VAL A 45 -7.78 5.82 26.59
N PRO A 46 -8.27 5.45 27.79
CA PRO A 46 -7.55 4.54 28.68
C PRO A 46 -7.34 3.16 28.05
N GLU A 47 -6.11 2.65 28.09
CA GLU A 47 -5.76 1.35 27.49
C GLU A 47 -6.59 0.20 28.06
N LYS A 48 -6.77 0.20 29.39
CA LYS A 48 -7.54 -0.84 30.08
C LYS A 48 -8.97 -0.97 29.55
N LEU A 49 -9.60 0.14 29.16
CA LEU A 49 -10.94 0.12 28.57
C LEU A 49 -10.92 -0.58 27.20
N VAL A 50 -9.99 -0.20 26.34
CA VAL A 50 -9.82 -0.79 25.00
C VAL A 50 -9.49 -2.27 25.09
N GLN A 51 -8.58 -2.65 26.00
CA GLN A 51 -8.23 -4.05 26.24
C GLN A 51 -9.43 -4.87 26.74
N GLN A 52 -10.25 -4.31 27.64
CA GLN A 52 -11.45 -4.99 28.12
C GLN A 52 -12.48 -5.22 27.00
N ILE A 53 -12.71 -4.23 26.14
CA ILE A 53 -13.65 -4.35 25.01
C ILE A 53 -13.14 -5.42 24.04
N LEU A 54 -11.91 -5.26 23.53
CA LEU A 54 -11.35 -6.17 22.54
C LEU A 54 -11.15 -7.59 23.08
N GLY A 55 -10.80 -7.74 24.37
CA GLY A 55 -10.63 -9.03 25.04
C GLY A 55 -11.92 -9.85 25.17
N ARG A 56 -13.10 -9.21 25.09
CA ARG A 56 -14.40 -9.89 25.01
C ARG A 56 -14.79 -10.28 23.59
N GLY A 57 -14.00 -9.89 22.59
CA GLY A 57 -14.31 -10.08 21.16
C GLY A 57 -15.19 -8.98 20.55
N ASP A 58 -15.56 -7.96 21.35
CA ASP A 58 -16.34 -6.80 20.92
C ASP A 58 -15.53 -5.90 19.97
N PHE A 59 -16.22 -4.93 19.36
CA PHE A 59 -15.63 -3.91 18.51
C PHE A 59 -15.58 -2.56 19.24
N LEU A 60 -14.59 -1.73 18.90
CA LEU A 60 -14.50 -0.37 19.40
C LEU A 60 -15.61 0.50 18.82
N GLY A 61 -16.13 1.40 19.63
CA GLY A 61 -16.98 2.51 19.21
C GLY A 61 -16.30 3.87 19.36
N PRO A 62 -17.03 4.97 19.07
CA PRO A 62 -16.50 6.33 19.10
C PRO A 62 -15.83 6.75 20.40
N GLU A 63 -16.35 6.29 21.55
CA GLU A 63 -15.84 6.62 22.90
C GLU A 63 -14.66 5.74 23.35
N SER A 64 -14.35 4.67 22.60
CA SER A 64 -13.30 3.71 22.94
C SER A 64 -12.12 3.73 21.96
N CYS A 65 -12.06 4.72 21.07
CA CYS A 65 -10.95 4.89 20.13
C CYS A 65 -10.65 6.39 19.93
N GLY A 66 -9.42 6.79 20.26
CA GLY A 66 -8.95 8.17 20.12
C GLY A 66 -8.62 8.59 18.68
N TRP A 67 -8.73 7.67 17.73
CA TRP A 67 -8.47 7.93 16.32
C TRP A 67 -9.74 8.30 15.56
N GLN A 68 -9.59 9.24 14.63
CA GLN A 68 -10.53 9.47 13.55
C GLN A 68 -10.00 8.69 12.33
N TYR A 69 -10.80 7.74 11.86
CA TYR A 69 -10.48 6.87 10.73
C TYR A 69 -11.48 7.08 9.59
N VAL A 70 -10.99 6.98 8.35
CA VAL A 70 -11.83 7.06 7.14
C VAL A 70 -11.97 5.65 6.56
N SER A 71 -13.17 5.07 6.73
CA SER A 71 -13.48 3.73 6.26
C SER A 71 -13.71 3.68 4.74
N GLY A 72 -13.46 2.50 4.14
CA GLY A 72 -13.74 2.23 2.73
C GLY A 72 -12.72 2.79 1.73
N LEU A 73 -11.54 3.20 2.21
CA LEU A 73 -10.40 3.54 1.37
C LEU A 73 -9.65 2.28 0.95
N THR A 74 -8.87 2.39 -0.12
CA THR A 74 -8.08 1.32 -0.72
C THR A 74 -6.68 1.81 -1.08
N PHE A 75 -5.79 0.93 -1.49
CA PHE A 75 -4.50 1.30 -2.02
C PHE A 75 -4.57 2.01 -3.37
N ALA A 76 -5.65 1.81 -4.13
CA ALA A 76 -5.81 2.46 -5.43
C ALA A 76 -6.12 3.95 -5.30
N ASP A 77 -6.66 4.39 -4.15
CA ASP A 77 -7.01 5.79 -3.85
C ASP A 77 -5.81 6.75 -3.93
N ASP A 78 -6.12 8.04 -4.16
CA ASP A 78 -5.14 9.13 -4.12
C ASP A 78 -4.26 9.04 -2.85
N PRO A 79 -2.92 9.03 -2.99
CA PRO A 79 -2.02 8.86 -1.85
C PRO A 79 -2.08 10.02 -0.85
N ASN A 80 -2.68 11.16 -1.20
CA ASN A 80 -2.92 12.31 -0.33
C ASN A 80 -4.28 12.27 0.39
N LEU A 81 -5.07 11.20 0.22
CA LEU A 81 -6.23 10.97 1.07
C LEU A 81 -5.81 10.62 2.50
N ALA A 82 -6.42 11.29 3.47
CA ALA A 82 -6.23 11.09 4.88
C ALA A 82 -6.88 9.78 5.30
N LEU A 83 -6.08 8.88 5.88
CA LEU A 83 -6.55 7.58 6.36
C LEU A 83 -6.89 7.63 7.85
N LEU A 84 -6.03 8.28 8.64
CA LEU A 84 -6.11 8.25 10.11
C LEU A 84 -5.50 9.51 10.74
N TRP A 85 -6.14 10.06 11.78
CA TRP A 85 -5.56 11.12 12.63
C TRP A 85 -6.12 11.08 14.05
N CYS A 86 -5.51 11.80 15.00
CA CYS A 86 -6.07 11.92 16.36
C CYS A 86 -7.36 12.77 16.35
N LYS A 87 -8.45 12.31 17.00
CA LYS A 87 -9.69 13.08 17.15
C LYS A 87 -9.43 14.45 17.79
N GLU A 88 -8.65 14.45 18.85
CA GLU A 88 -8.16 15.67 19.50
C GLU A 88 -6.92 16.22 18.82
N ALA A 89 -6.76 17.55 18.84
CA ALA A 89 -5.57 18.24 18.38
C ALA A 89 -4.40 18.02 19.35
N LEU A 90 -3.69 16.90 19.20
CA LEU A 90 -2.60 16.50 20.09
C LEU A 90 -1.26 16.51 19.33
N ASN A 91 -0.20 16.86 20.05
CA ASN A 91 1.16 16.63 19.59
C ASN A 91 1.60 15.17 19.83
N HIS A 92 2.80 14.81 19.38
CA HIS A 92 3.35 13.45 19.53
C HIS A 92 3.47 12.95 20.98
N ASN A 93 3.35 13.83 21.99
CA ASN A 93 3.37 13.47 23.41
C ASN A 93 1.97 13.37 24.04
N GLY A 94 0.90 13.37 23.24
CA GLY A 94 -0.48 13.33 23.72
C GLY A 94 -0.94 14.61 24.44
N ARG A 95 -0.18 15.71 24.33
CA ARG A 95 -0.59 17.01 24.87
C ARG A 95 -1.32 17.79 23.81
N ARG A 96 -2.32 18.58 24.21
CA ARG A 96 -3.01 19.51 23.30
C ARG A 96 -2.00 20.40 22.57
N SER A 97 -2.12 20.44 21.25
CA SER A 97 -1.29 21.31 20.44
C SER A 97 -1.71 22.77 20.62
N LYS A 98 -0.73 23.67 20.71
CA LYS A 98 -0.99 25.11 20.86
C LYS A 98 -1.62 25.72 19.61
N ASP A 99 -1.23 25.23 18.44
CA ASP A 99 -1.73 25.67 17.14
C ASP A 99 -3.00 24.94 16.72
N GLY A 100 -3.54 24.00 17.52
CA GLY A 100 -4.68 23.16 17.14
C GLY A 100 -4.40 22.14 16.03
N GLY A 101 -3.13 21.91 15.68
CA GLY A 101 -2.71 20.99 14.64
C GLY A 101 -2.77 19.51 15.03
N ARG A 102 -2.62 18.65 14.02
CA ARG A 102 -2.68 17.19 14.12
C ARG A 102 -1.68 16.54 13.18
N GLU A 103 -1.13 15.40 13.60
CA GLU A 103 -0.47 14.48 12.68
C GLU A 103 -1.52 13.65 11.95
N VAL A 104 -1.41 13.59 10.61
CA VAL A 104 -2.28 12.83 9.73
C VAL A 104 -1.46 11.75 9.04
N VAL A 105 -1.99 10.53 9.03
CA VAL A 105 -1.51 9.40 8.22
C VAL A 105 -2.34 9.34 6.95
N PHE A 106 -1.66 9.21 5.81
CA PHE A 106 -2.28 9.18 4.50
C PHE A 106 -2.34 7.76 3.93
N VAL A 107 -3.24 7.55 2.97
CA VAL A 107 -3.31 6.35 2.13
C VAL A 107 -1.94 6.01 1.55
N GLY A 108 -1.13 7.03 1.19
CA GLY A 108 0.26 6.95 0.77
C GLY A 108 1.26 6.32 1.76
N GLY A 109 0.85 6.03 3.00
CA GLY A 109 1.75 5.66 4.10
C GLY A 109 2.49 6.86 4.72
N GLY A 110 2.51 7.98 4.00
CA GLY A 110 3.10 9.24 4.46
C GLY A 110 2.42 9.78 5.72
N ARG A 111 3.17 10.57 6.49
CA ARG A 111 2.67 11.30 7.66
C ARG A 111 2.97 12.78 7.50
N ARG A 112 2.03 13.64 7.88
CA ARG A 112 2.19 15.09 7.81
C ARG A 112 1.54 15.76 9.01
N TRP A 113 2.23 16.75 9.58
CA TRP A 113 1.62 17.68 10.52
C TRP A 113 0.79 18.71 9.74
N ILE A 114 -0.50 18.80 10.06
CA ILE A 114 -1.39 19.85 9.55
C ILE A 114 -1.65 20.82 10.71
N SER A 115 -1.23 22.07 10.57
CA SER A 115 -1.48 23.11 11.58
C SER A 115 -2.98 23.40 11.71
N GLY A 116 -3.42 23.93 12.86
CA GLY A 116 -4.84 24.24 13.05
C GLY A 116 -5.36 25.32 12.09
N ASP A 117 -4.52 26.29 11.72
CA ASP A 117 -4.88 27.33 10.74
C ASP A 117 -5.13 26.74 9.34
N SER A 118 -4.40 25.68 8.98
CA SER A 118 -4.59 24.96 7.71
C SER A 118 -5.66 23.86 7.79
N TRP A 119 -6.12 23.49 8.98
CA TRP A 119 -7.04 22.37 9.18
C TRP A 119 -8.36 22.49 8.41
N PRO A 120 -9.07 23.65 8.39
CA PRO A 120 -10.30 23.78 7.62
C PRO A 120 -10.11 23.59 6.12
N ALA A 121 -9.03 24.16 5.56
CA ALA A 121 -8.72 24.00 4.14
C ALA A 121 -8.36 22.56 3.81
N PHE A 122 -7.58 21.91 4.68
CA PHE A 122 -7.24 20.50 4.58
C PHE A 122 -8.48 19.61 4.58
N ILE A 123 -9.42 19.78 5.52
CA ILE A 123 -10.65 18.98 5.56
C ILE A 123 -11.46 19.14 4.27
N LYS A 124 -11.58 20.36 3.74
CA LYS A 124 -12.26 20.59 2.47
C LYS A 124 -11.60 19.85 1.31
N GLU A 125 -10.27 19.90 1.22
CA GLU A 125 -9.50 19.14 0.23
C GLU A 125 -9.77 17.63 0.34
N GLN A 126 -9.81 17.09 1.55
CA GLN A 126 -10.09 15.67 1.78
C GLN A 126 -11.52 15.28 1.37
N GLU A 127 -12.51 16.12 1.66
CA GLU A 127 -13.88 15.91 1.18
C GLU A 127 -13.95 15.91 -0.35
N ASP A 128 -13.25 16.84 -1.00
CA ASP A 128 -13.21 16.92 -2.46
C ASP A 128 -12.53 15.67 -3.05
N LEU A 129 -11.40 15.23 -2.51
CA LEU A 129 -10.73 13.99 -2.93
C LEU A 129 -11.64 12.76 -2.80
N VAL A 130 -12.34 12.62 -1.66
CA VAL A 130 -13.27 11.49 -1.45
C VAL A 130 -14.43 11.51 -2.45
N ARG A 131 -14.97 12.69 -2.77
CA ARG A 131 -16.09 12.82 -3.73
C ARG A 131 -15.68 12.52 -5.17
N HIS A 132 -14.41 12.70 -5.52
CA HIS A 132 -13.91 12.51 -6.89
C HIS A 132 -13.21 11.16 -7.09
N ARG A 133 -13.32 10.23 -6.14
CA ARG A 133 -12.84 8.86 -6.31
C ARG A 133 -13.47 8.22 -7.54
N SER A 134 -12.62 7.66 -8.37
CA SER A 134 -13.01 6.85 -9.52
C SER A 134 -13.62 5.52 -9.08
N ARG A 135 -14.32 4.84 -10.01
CA ARG A 135 -14.89 3.52 -9.73
C ARG A 135 -13.81 2.49 -9.36
N ARG A 136 -12.66 2.55 -10.04
CA ARG A 136 -11.48 1.70 -9.78
C ARG A 136 -11.02 1.84 -8.32
N GLU A 137 -10.91 3.07 -7.84
CA GLU A 137 -10.48 3.38 -6.47
C GLU A 137 -11.46 2.89 -5.41
N ILE A 138 -12.76 3.05 -5.68
CA ILE A 138 -13.84 2.56 -4.80
C ILE A 138 -13.84 1.02 -4.74
N ASP A 139 -13.66 0.35 -5.88
CA ASP A 139 -13.68 -1.11 -5.95
C ASP A 139 -12.36 -1.74 -5.44
N GLY A 140 -11.30 -0.94 -5.29
CA GLY A 140 -9.96 -1.39 -4.90
C GLY A 140 -9.25 -2.13 -6.02
N GLU A 141 -9.56 -1.80 -7.27
CA GLU A 141 -8.97 -2.45 -8.43
C GLU A 141 -7.53 -1.98 -8.63
N PRO A 142 -6.58 -2.91 -8.86
CA PRO A 142 -5.19 -2.55 -9.10
C PRO A 142 -5.01 -1.83 -10.44
N LEU A 143 -3.98 -0.99 -10.52
CA LEU A 143 -3.55 -0.38 -11.78
C LEU A 143 -3.03 -1.43 -12.75
N VAL A 144 -2.20 -2.34 -12.24
CA VAL A 144 -1.62 -3.40 -13.05
C VAL A 144 -1.54 -4.69 -12.26
N THR A 145 -1.78 -5.78 -12.95
CA THR A 145 -1.66 -7.15 -12.44
C THR A 145 -0.61 -7.90 -13.24
N GLY A 146 0.21 -8.68 -12.54
CA GLY A 146 1.25 -9.51 -13.13
C GLY A 146 0.95 -11.00 -13.01
N LEU A 147 1.41 -11.76 -13.99
CA LEU A 147 1.46 -13.23 -13.95
C LEU A 147 2.85 -13.71 -14.34
N VAL A 148 3.23 -14.88 -13.86
CA VAL A 148 4.44 -15.59 -14.28
C VAL A 148 4.05 -16.61 -15.35
N GLU A 149 4.75 -16.62 -16.49
CA GLU A 149 4.60 -17.65 -17.52
C GLU A 149 5.89 -18.47 -17.58
N LEU A 150 5.80 -19.75 -17.25
CA LEU A 150 6.94 -20.67 -17.23
C LEU A 150 7.31 -21.12 -18.66
N PRO A 151 8.51 -21.71 -18.87
CA PRO A 151 8.95 -22.14 -20.20
C PRO A 151 8.05 -23.17 -20.89
N ASP A 152 7.24 -23.92 -20.13
CA ASP A 152 6.25 -24.86 -20.66
C ASP A 152 4.92 -24.18 -21.07
N GLY A 153 4.82 -22.86 -20.91
CA GLY A 153 3.63 -22.06 -21.21
C GLY A 153 2.60 -21.99 -20.08
N SER A 154 2.83 -22.67 -18.96
CA SER A 154 1.93 -22.58 -17.79
C SER A 154 1.97 -21.18 -17.17
N ARG A 155 0.82 -20.71 -16.68
CA ARG A 155 0.67 -19.38 -16.07
C ARG A 155 0.27 -19.48 -14.62
N MET A 156 0.94 -18.71 -13.78
CA MET A 156 0.77 -18.74 -12.32
C MET A 156 0.80 -17.31 -11.77
N ASP A 157 -0.03 -17.05 -10.77
CA ASP A 157 -0.01 -15.83 -9.95
C ASP A 157 0.76 -16.02 -8.64
N HIS A 158 1.22 -17.24 -8.37
CA HIS A 158 2.04 -17.61 -7.22
C HIS A 158 3.10 -18.65 -7.61
N VAL A 159 4.32 -18.50 -7.07
CA VAL A 159 5.40 -19.48 -7.19
C VAL A 159 6.11 -19.62 -5.85
N ASP A 160 6.09 -20.83 -5.28
CA ASP A 160 6.78 -21.17 -4.04
C ASP A 160 8.27 -21.48 -4.31
N ALA A 161 9.00 -20.43 -4.72
CA ALA A 161 10.43 -20.49 -4.95
C ALA A 161 11.09 -19.16 -4.62
N SER A 162 12.33 -19.23 -4.12
CA SER A 162 13.09 -18.03 -3.80
C SER A 162 13.26 -17.15 -5.04
N TYR A 163 12.87 -15.89 -4.91
CA TYR A 163 12.86 -14.95 -6.02
C TYR A 163 13.74 -13.73 -5.75
N THR A 164 14.14 -13.07 -6.82
CA THR A 164 14.65 -11.71 -6.83
C THR A 164 13.90 -10.94 -7.89
N MET A 165 13.38 -9.77 -7.54
CA MET A 165 12.79 -8.84 -8.48
C MET A 165 13.64 -7.57 -8.49
N THR A 166 14.17 -7.21 -9.66
CA THR A 166 14.82 -5.92 -9.88
C THR A 166 13.84 -4.98 -10.55
N GLU A 167 13.86 -3.72 -10.15
CA GLU A 167 13.04 -2.66 -10.70
C GLU A 167 13.96 -1.50 -11.11
N GLU A 168 13.72 -0.94 -12.29
CA GLU A 168 14.34 0.29 -12.76
C GLU A 168 13.23 1.26 -13.13
N SER A 169 13.30 2.49 -12.65
CA SER A 169 12.36 3.56 -12.96
C SER A 169 13.08 4.71 -13.66
N LYS A 170 12.42 5.27 -14.68
CA LYS A 170 12.93 6.41 -15.45
C LYS A 170 11.79 7.38 -15.75
N GLY A 171 11.81 8.53 -15.09
CA GLY A 171 10.91 9.66 -15.33
C GLY A 171 11.64 10.86 -15.95
N PRO A 172 10.91 11.94 -16.27
CA PRO A 172 11.49 13.18 -16.78
C PRO A 172 12.55 13.79 -15.86
N ASP A 173 12.27 13.80 -14.55
CA ASP A 173 13.09 14.53 -13.57
C ASP A 173 13.81 13.59 -12.58
N SER A 174 13.64 12.27 -12.72
CA SER A 174 14.24 11.31 -11.80
C SER A 174 14.45 9.94 -12.43
N SER A 175 15.39 9.18 -11.87
CA SER A 175 15.53 7.76 -12.14
C SER A 175 15.84 7.03 -10.84
N GLY A 176 15.46 5.77 -10.76
CA GLY A 176 15.65 4.95 -9.58
C GLY A 176 15.92 3.50 -9.96
N SER A 177 16.51 2.76 -9.03
CA SER A 177 16.59 1.31 -9.12
C SER A 177 16.30 0.71 -7.75
N GLY A 178 15.67 -0.46 -7.76
CA GLY A 178 15.26 -1.19 -6.58
C GLY A 178 15.49 -2.69 -6.75
N ARG A 179 15.65 -3.38 -5.63
CA ARG A 179 15.74 -4.83 -5.60
C ARG A 179 14.98 -5.37 -4.41
N SER A 180 14.11 -6.33 -4.64
CA SER A 180 13.42 -7.11 -3.60
C SER A 180 13.65 -8.60 -3.80
N SER A 181 13.53 -9.37 -2.72
CA SER A 181 13.71 -10.82 -2.74
C SER A 181 12.90 -11.46 -1.60
N GLY A 182 12.52 -12.72 -1.76
CA GLY A 182 11.79 -13.49 -0.77
C GLY A 182 11.82 -14.98 -1.08
N SER A 183 11.25 -15.80 -0.20
CA SER A 183 11.21 -17.27 -0.33
C SER A 183 10.16 -17.80 -1.31
N GLY A 184 9.18 -16.97 -1.67
CA GLY A 184 8.14 -17.24 -2.65
C GLY A 184 7.58 -15.92 -3.18
N ILE A 185 7.06 -15.92 -4.41
CA ILE A 185 6.35 -14.78 -4.99
C ILE A 185 4.86 -15.09 -5.03
N SER A 186 4.05 -14.14 -4.62
CA SER A 186 2.60 -14.18 -4.53
C SER A 186 2.00 -13.07 -5.39
N SER A 187 0.69 -13.11 -5.58
CA SER A 187 -0.04 -12.16 -6.41
C SER A 187 0.15 -10.72 -5.91
N SER A 188 0.23 -10.48 -4.60
CA SER A 188 0.43 -9.13 -4.03
C SER A 188 1.73 -8.48 -4.50
N GLN A 189 2.81 -9.24 -4.67
CA GLN A 189 4.10 -8.74 -5.16
C GLN A 189 4.09 -8.49 -6.68
N LEU A 190 3.13 -9.06 -7.40
CA LEU A 190 2.92 -8.90 -8.84
C LEU A 190 1.87 -7.82 -9.17
N ILE A 191 1.29 -7.18 -8.16
CA ILE A 191 0.25 -6.18 -8.32
C ILE A 191 0.81 -4.77 -8.07
N TRP A 192 0.43 -3.82 -8.92
CA TRP A 192 0.58 -2.38 -8.66
C TRP A 192 -0.77 -1.79 -8.34
N TYR A 193 -0.99 -1.39 -7.10
CA TYR A 193 -2.14 -0.55 -6.74
C TYR A 193 -1.90 0.93 -7.06
N ARG A 194 -0.63 1.35 -7.13
CA ARG A 194 -0.22 2.73 -7.39
C ARG A 194 0.88 2.79 -8.42
N ALA A 195 0.90 3.91 -9.15
CA ALA A 195 1.96 4.19 -10.08
C ALA A 195 3.23 4.53 -9.28
N PRO A 196 4.36 3.86 -9.53
CA PRO A 196 5.63 4.20 -8.87
C PRO A 196 6.13 5.61 -9.24
N LEU A 197 5.61 6.19 -10.32
CA LEU A 197 5.95 7.50 -10.85
C LEU A 197 4.76 8.07 -11.63
N LEU A 198 4.64 9.40 -11.63
CA LEU A 198 3.55 10.08 -12.34
C LEU A 198 3.72 9.99 -13.86
N ASN A 199 4.93 10.23 -14.36
CA ASN A 199 5.25 10.18 -15.78
C ASN A 199 6.58 9.45 -16.00
N GLY A 200 6.63 8.51 -16.94
CA GLY A 200 7.86 7.77 -17.28
C GLY A 200 7.64 6.27 -17.41
N GLN A 201 8.68 5.48 -17.18
CA GLN A 201 8.67 4.03 -17.36
C GLN A 201 9.18 3.31 -16.12
N VAL A 202 8.56 2.18 -15.81
CA VAL A 202 9.02 1.21 -14.81
C VAL A 202 9.31 -0.10 -15.50
N THR A 203 10.53 -0.60 -15.36
CA THR A 203 10.95 -1.90 -15.89
C THR A 203 11.23 -2.86 -14.75
N ARG A 204 10.58 -4.03 -14.75
CA ARG A 204 10.86 -5.11 -13.79
C ARG A 204 11.43 -6.33 -14.46
N THR A 205 12.39 -6.97 -13.78
CA THR A 205 12.88 -8.30 -14.13
C THR A 205 12.73 -9.22 -12.95
N LEU A 206 12.04 -10.35 -13.15
CA LEU A 206 11.86 -11.39 -12.15
C LEU A 206 12.87 -12.51 -12.37
N SER A 207 13.48 -13.00 -11.30
CA SER A 207 14.45 -14.09 -11.35
C SER A 207 14.16 -15.10 -10.25
N PHE A 208 14.21 -16.39 -10.59
CA PHE A 208 14.33 -17.49 -9.63
C PHE A 208 15.77 -18.04 -9.69
N SER A 209 16.04 -19.18 -9.04
CA SER A 209 17.38 -19.80 -9.03
C SER A 209 17.90 -20.07 -10.45
N ASN A 210 17.12 -20.77 -11.29
CA ASN A 210 17.47 -21.21 -12.64
C ASN A 210 16.75 -20.45 -13.78
N LEU A 211 15.76 -19.60 -13.46
CA LEU A 211 14.96 -18.87 -14.44
C LEU A 211 15.12 -17.35 -14.30
N VAL A 212 14.96 -16.63 -15.39
CA VAL A 212 14.88 -15.16 -15.45
C VAL A 212 13.81 -14.75 -16.45
N SER A 213 13.04 -13.71 -16.15
CA SER A 213 12.06 -13.18 -17.07
C SER A 213 12.72 -12.32 -18.15
N ASN A 214 12.06 -12.14 -19.28
CA ASN A 214 12.31 -10.93 -20.06
C ASN A 214 11.93 -9.70 -19.22
N PRO A 215 12.64 -8.56 -19.35
CA PRO A 215 12.22 -7.33 -18.71
C PRO A 215 10.81 -6.94 -19.16
N VAL A 216 9.97 -6.56 -18.21
CA VAL A 216 8.62 -6.05 -18.45
C VAL A 216 8.65 -4.55 -18.18
N THR A 217 8.33 -3.74 -19.18
CA THR A 217 8.27 -2.29 -19.05
C THR A 217 6.82 -1.81 -19.12
N VAL A 218 6.43 -0.95 -18.18
CA VAL A 218 5.15 -0.26 -18.16
C VAL A 218 5.40 1.23 -18.18
N THR A 219 4.73 1.93 -19.10
CA THR A 219 4.79 3.39 -19.21
C THR A 219 3.63 3.98 -18.42
N PHE A 220 3.91 5.00 -17.62
CA PHE A 220 2.92 5.75 -16.89
C PHE A 220 2.81 7.17 -17.47
N GLU A 221 1.58 7.61 -17.71
CA GLU A 221 1.24 8.98 -18.07
C GLU A 221 0.20 9.49 -17.07
N ASN A 222 0.53 10.54 -16.33
CA ASN A 222 -0.27 11.07 -15.23
C ASN A 222 -0.73 9.98 -14.24
N GLY A 223 0.15 9.02 -13.94
CA GLY A 223 -0.09 7.92 -13.01
C GLY A 223 -0.95 6.79 -13.59
N LEU A 224 -1.33 6.86 -14.87
CA LEU A 224 -2.08 5.80 -15.54
C LEU A 224 -1.13 4.93 -16.37
N PRO A 225 -1.15 3.60 -16.21
CA PRO A 225 -0.31 2.72 -16.99
C PRO A 225 -0.85 2.54 -18.42
N ASP A 226 0.06 2.38 -19.38
CA ASP A 226 -0.26 2.00 -20.77
C ASP A 226 -0.77 0.56 -20.88
N ILE A 227 -0.36 -0.31 -19.95
CA ILE A 227 -0.80 -1.71 -19.85
C ILE A 227 -1.21 -2.08 -18.42
N THR A 228 -2.34 -2.77 -18.27
CA THR A 228 -2.91 -3.16 -16.97
C THR A 228 -2.70 -4.64 -16.63
N LYS A 229 -2.17 -5.42 -17.57
CA LYS A 229 -1.84 -6.83 -17.39
C LYS A 229 -0.46 -7.12 -17.96
N VAL A 230 0.44 -7.61 -17.12
CA VAL A 230 1.80 -7.95 -17.50
C VAL A 230 2.09 -9.43 -17.30
N VAL A 231 2.96 -9.99 -18.14
CA VAL A 231 3.37 -11.39 -18.06
C VAL A 231 4.89 -11.45 -18.00
N PHE A 232 5.42 -11.94 -16.88
CA PHE A 232 6.83 -12.25 -16.70
C PHE A 232 7.13 -13.59 -17.39
N LYS A 233 7.46 -13.52 -18.68
CA LYS A 233 7.82 -14.70 -19.48
C LYS A 233 9.20 -15.20 -19.08
N MET A 234 9.25 -16.35 -18.43
CA MET A 234 10.45 -16.94 -17.86
C MET A 234 11.23 -17.73 -18.91
N ARG A 235 12.56 -17.68 -18.80
CA ARG A 235 13.49 -18.48 -19.60
C ARG A 235 14.66 -19.00 -18.76
N PRO A 236 15.33 -20.09 -19.18
CA PRO A 236 16.52 -20.59 -18.51
C PRO A 236 17.66 -19.56 -18.51
N LYS A 237 18.34 -19.39 -17.37
CA LYS A 237 19.50 -18.47 -17.27
C LYS A 237 20.70 -18.91 -18.14
N GLN A 238 20.82 -20.19 -18.47
CA GLN A 238 21.94 -20.72 -19.25
C GLN A 238 22.01 -20.09 -20.65
N GLU A 239 20.87 -19.72 -21.24
CA GLU A 239 20.79 -19.06 -22.55
C GLU A 239 21.44 -17.67 -22.55
N MET A 240 21.59 -17.01 -21.40
CA MET A 240 22.23 -15.69 -21.32
C MET A 240 23.75 -15.75 -21.39
N ARG A 241 24.38 -16.90 -21.11
CA ARG A 241 25.86 -17.02 -21.14
C ARG A 241 26.42 -17.15 -22.56
N GLY A 242 25.63 -17.65 -23.51
CA GLY A 242 26.06 -17.82 -24.90
C GLY A 242 26.18 -16.51 -25.69
N PHE A 243 25.53 -15.43 -25.24
CA PHE A 243 25.47 -14.17 -25.99
C PHE A 243 26.66 -13.21 -25.73
N LYS A 244 27.48 -13.46 -24.71
CA LYS A 244 28.60 -12.55 -24.35
C LYS A 244 29.95 -12.92 -25.00
N SER A 245 30.03 -14.02 -25.76
CA SER A 245 31.29 -14.49 -26.36
C SER A 245 31.56 -14.04 -27.80
N GLU A 246 30.67 -13.29 -28.46
CA GLU A 246 30.83 -12.91 -29.88
C GLU A 246 31.20 -11.44 -30.14
N VAL A 247 31.50 -10.65 -29.10
CA VAL A 247 31.95 -9.24 -29.26
C VAL A 247 33.37 -9.06 -28.73
N GLN A 248 34.30 -9.82 -29.30
CA GLN A 248 35.74 -9.56 -29.21
C GLN A 248 36.43 -10.02 -30.51
N HIS A 249 36.23 -9.29 -31.60
CA HIS A 249 37.14 -9.28 -32.75
C HIS A 249 37.14 -7.92 -33.42
#